data_AF-A0A8B7JLY0-F1
#
_entry.id   AF-A0A8B7JLY0-F1
#
_cell.length_a   1.000
_cell.length_b   1.000
_cell.length_c   1.000
_cell.angle_alpha   90.00
_cell.angle_beta   90.00
_cell.angle_gamma   90.00
#
_symmetry.space_group_name_H-M   'P 1'
#
loop_
_entity.id
_entity.type
_entity.pdbx_description
1 polymer ?
#
loop_
_entity_poly.entity_id
_entity_poly.type
_entity_poly.pdbx_seq_one_letter_code
_entity_poly.pdbx_strand_id
1 'polypeptide(L)'
;MSFQGTGVPDAVDIHAGRWPGGNRREEGRQLLRELLGWEPFDKVWDLQRSIRLDILYNSIMFATRKGLSWAAVAAVGKIAEELLEEMKGLTISQALQVFQDKVSACEPKLRPLKPGILCDYFLNTYFKHFHLYQFLLCRRRTVQQSYATLEVCMPPHPLPLEVGIDVEVEKHQQQIAALSAAETQKRTNVLHLRKMLRAEKDTILEKVYKKLEDPSEKLDRERLETLVEEVIRVEAETTREIFQAEIQATFEILELRLQKKMLALKTPVPNLPPLVPARLETLVEEVIRVEAETTREIFQAEIQATFEILELRLQKKMLALKTPVPNLPPLVPAV
;
A
#
# COMPACT_ATOMS: atom_id res chain seq x y z
N MET A 1 -35.16 -54.84 11.45
CA MET A 1 -36.19 -53.81 11.20
C MET A 1 -36.54 -53.86 9.72
N SER A 2 -37.83 -53.95 9.45
CA SER A 2 -38.46 -54.28 8.17
C SER A 2 -38.31 -53.13 7.17
N PHE A 3 -37.85 -53.43 5.95
CA PHE A 3 -37.89 -52.49 4.82
C PHE A 3 -39.29 -52.53 4.19
N GLN A 4 -40.07 -51.47 4.34
CA GLN A 4 -41.20 -51.15 3.46
C GLN A 4 -40.98 -49.74 2.91
N GLY A 5 -41.14 -49.62 1.60
CA GLY A 5 -40.55 -48.55 0.81
C GLY A 5 -41.33 -47.25 0.76
N THR A 6 -40.64 -46.23 0.24
CA THR A 6 -41.19 -45.13 -0.55
C THR A 6 -40.04 -44.44 -1.29
N GLY A 7 -40.23 -44.13 -2.57
CA GLY A 7 -39.41 -43.16 -3.31
C GLY A 7 -38.33 -43.77 -4.20
N VAL A 8 -38.71 -44.08 -5.44
CA VAL A 8 -37.76 -44.14 -6.56
C VAL A 8 -37.55 -42.70 -7.04
N PRO A 9 -36.32 -42.16 -7.04
CA PRO A 9 -35.96 -41.05 -7.90
C PRO A 9 -35.33 -41.60 -9.18
N ASP A 10 -35.91 -41.15 -10.28
CA ASP A 10 -35.55 -41.22 -11.68
C ASP A 10 -34.23 -41.87 -12.10
N ALA A 11 -34.38 -42.65 -13.18
CA ALA A 11 -33.34 -43.23 -14.00
C ALA A 11 -32.19 -42.26 -14.27
N VAL A 12 -31.00 -42.62 -13.78
CA VAL A 12 -29.74 -42.03 -14.25
C VAL A 12 -29.17 -42.98 -15.30
N ASP A 13 -29.22 -42.52 -16.55
CA ASP A 13 -28.68 -43.14 -17.76
C ASP A 13 -27.32 -43.82 -17.55
N ILE A 14 -27.30 -45.14 -17.66
CA ILE A 14 -26.10 -45.98 -17.69
C ILE A 14 -25.68 -46.20 -19.14
N HIS A 15 -25.40 -45.14 -19.89
CA HIS A 15 -24.83 -45.27 -21.24
C HIS A 15 -23.93 -44.07 -21.61
N ALA A 16 -22.76 -43.98 -20.96
CA ALA A 16 -21.57 -43.34 -21.56
C ALA A 16 -20.33 -43.63 -20.72
N GLY A 17 -19.43 -44.47 -21.24
CA GLY A 17 -18.11 -44.73 -20.68
C GLY A 17 -17.16 -43.53 -20.79
N ARG A 18 -17.32 -42.53 -19.91
CA ARG A 18 -16.37 -41.43 -19.71
C ARG A 18 -16.50 -40.84 -18.30
N TRP A 19 -15.53 -41.09 -17.42
CA TRP A 19 -15.54 -40.60 -16.02
C TRP A 19 -14.56 -39.43 -15.86
N PRO A 20 -15.00 -38.19 -15.58
CA PRO A 20 -14.15 -37.08 -15.14
C PRO A 20 -13.93 -37.09 -13.62
N GLY A 21 -12.85 -36.44 -13.17
CA GLY A 21 -12.17 -36.61 -11.87
C GLY A 21 -12.95 -36.35 -10.57
N GLY A 22 -12.43 -36.95 -9.49
CA GLY A 22 -12.51 -36.47 -8.10
C GLY A 22 -13.85 -36.56 -7.34
N ASN A 23 -14.95 -36.06 -7.90
CA ASN A 23 -16.11 -35.66 -7.09
C ASN A 23 -17.02 -36.82 -6.63
N ARG A 24 -17.19 -37.85 -7.46
CA ARG A 24 -18.17 -38.93 -7.19
C ARG A 24 -17.86 -39.81 -5.99
N ARG A 25 -16.57 -39.94 -5.63
CA ARG A 25 -16.17 -40.69 -4.43
C ARG A 25 -16.63 -39.96 -3.18
N GLU A 26 -16.47 -38.64 -3.14
CA GLU A 26 -16.83 -37.83 -1.98
C GLU A 26 -18.33 -37.74 -1.78
N GLU A 27 -19.07 -37.52 -2.86
CA GLU A 27 -20.54 -37.59 -2.88
C GLU A 27 -21.01 -38.97 -2.39
N GLY A 28 -20.41 -40.05 -2.90
CA GLY A 28 -20.74 -41.41 -2.47
C GLY A 28 -20.44 -41.68 -0.99
N ARG A 29 -19.37 -41.10 -0.43
CA ARG A 29 -19.07 -41.17 1.00
C ARG A 29 -20.09 -40.40 1.84
N GLN A 30 -20.52 -39.22 1.38
CA GLN A 30 -21.52 -38.41 2.08
C GLN A 30 -22.89 -39.09 2.10
N LEU A 31 -23.32 -39.65 0.97
CA LEU A 31 -24.55 -40.44 0.87
C LEU A 31 -24.50 -41.68 1.77
N LEU A 32 -23.37 -42.39 1.82
CA LEU A 32 -23.20 -43.55 2.70
C LEU A 32 -23.27 -43.14 4.18
N ARG A 33 -22.65 -42.02 4.55
CA ARG A 33 -22.73 -41.47 5.91
C ARG A 33 -24.17 -41.14 6.30
N GLU A 34 -24.92 -40.50 5.41
CA GLU A 34 -26.33 -40.16 5.65
C GLU A 34 -27.19 -41.41 5.79
N LEU A 35 -26.96 -42.42 4.95
CA LEU A 35 -27.67 -43.70 5.02
C LEU A 35 -27.37 -44.46 6.33
N LEU A 36 -26.15 -44.35 6.86
CA LEU A 36 -25.75 -44.91 8.15
C LEU A 36 -26.22 -44.07 9.35
N GLY A 37 -26.80 -42.89 9.12
CA GLY A 37 -27.24 -41.98 10.17
C GLY A 37 -26.10 -41.37 10.98
N TRP A 38 -24.89 -41.30 10.41
CA TRP A 38 -23.73 -40.74 11.11
C TRP A 38 -23.76 -39.20 11.09
N GLU A 39 -23.47 -38.58 12.23
CA GLU A 39 -23.37 -37.12 12.35
C GLU A 39 -22.32 -36.53 11.39
N PRO A 40 -22.52 -35.30 10.90
CA PRO A 40 -21.48 -34.61 10.14
C PRO A 40 -20.22 -34.47 10.98
N PHE A 41 -19.10 -34.91 10.42
CA PHE A 41 -17.78 -34.78 11.02
C PHE A 41 -16.83 -34.17 10.00
N ASP A 42 -15.87 -33.38 10.48
CA ASP A 42 -14.80 -32.86 9.66
C ASP A 42 -13.76 -33.97 9.42
N LYS A 43 -13.45 -34.25 8.16
CA LYS A 43 -12.54 -35.33 7.75
C LYS A 43 -11.10 -35.11 8.24
N VAL A 44 -10.70 -33.85 8.37
CA VAL A 44 -9.36 -33.45 8.83
C VAL A 44 -9.28 -33.60 10.36
N TRP A 45 -10.34 -33.21 11.08
CA TRP A 45 -10.37 -33.26 12.54
C TRP A 45 -10.72 -34.65 13.10
N ASP A 46 -11.66 -35.36 12.48
CA ASP A 46 -12.08 -36.70 12.87
C ASP A 46 -11.63 -37.74 11.82
N LEU A 47 -10.30 -37.91 11.78
CA LEU A 47 -9.68 -38.86 10.87
C LEU A 47 -10.14 -40.31 11.15
N GLN A 48 -10.51 -40.64 12.39
CA GLN A 48 -10.97 -41.97 12.75
C GLN A 48 -12.31 -42.29 12.08
N ARG A 49 -13.30 -41.38 12.18
CA ARG A 49 -14.57 -41.52 11.47
C ARG A 49 -14.37 -41.47 9.95
N SER A 50 -13.47 -40.61 9.46
CA SER A 50 -13.16 -40.53 8.03
C SER A 50 -12.61 -41.85 7.47
N ILE A 51 -11.66 -42.48 8.16
CA ILE A 51 -11.04 -43.72 7.70
C ILE A 51 -12.01 -44.89 7.79
N ARG A 52 -12.85 -44.97 8.83
CA ARG A 52 -13.90 -45.99 8.91
C ARG A 52 -14.86 -45.89 7.74
N LEU A 53 -15.33 -44.68 7.43
CA LEU A 53 -16.20 -44.43 6.30
C LEU A 53 -15.55 -44.80 4.96
N ASP A 54 -14.24 -44.57 4.82
CA ASP A 54 -13.47 -45.00 3.64
C ASP A 54 -13.44 -46.52 3.47
N ILE A 55 -13.21 -47.27 4.55
CA ILE A 55 -13.15 -48.74 4.48
C ILE A 55 -14.53 -49.31 4.13
N LEU A 56 -15.60 -48.78 4.73
CA LEU A 56 -16.97 -49.18 4.42
C LEU A 56 -17.32 -48.88 2.96
N TYR A 57 -17.09 -47.65 2.52
CA TYR A 57 -17.35 -47.23 1.14
C TYR A 57 -16.57 -48.08 0.14
N ASN A 58 -15.27 -48.30 0.37
CA ASN A 58 -14.44 -49.09 -0.53
C ASN A 58 -14.86 -50.57 -0.58
N SER A 59 -15.31 -51.13 0.54
CA SER A 59 -15.78 -52.52 0.62
C SER A 59 -17.10 -52.71 -0.14
N ILE A 60 -18.02 -51.76 0.00
CA ILE A 60 -19.29 -51.73 -0.75
C ILE A 60 -19.03 -51.54 -2.25
N MET A 61 -18.20 -50.57 -2.62
CA MET A 61 -17.86 -50.32 -4.04
C MET A 61 -17.12 -51.50 -4.67
N PHE A 62 -16.27 -52.20 -3.91
CA PHE A 62 -15.64 -53.43 -4.37
C PHE A 62 -16.69 -54.50 -4.68
N ALA A 63 -17.62 -54.74 -3.76
CA ALA A 63 -18.69 -55.72 -3.95
C ALA A 63 -19.57 -55.40 -5.17
N THR A 64 -19.96 -54.14 -5.33
CA THR A 64 -20.74 -53.67 -6.49
C THR A 64 -19.98 -53.85 -7.80
N ARG A 65 -18.68 -53.51 -7.84
CA ARG A 65 -17.83 -53.67 -9.05
C ARG A 65 -17.60 -55.12 -9.43
N LYS A 66 -17.70 -56.04 -8.48
CA LYS A 66 -17.63 -57.49 -8.74
C LYS A 66 -18.96 -58.09 -9.20
N GLY A 67 -20.02 -57.28 -9.34
CA GLY A 67 -21.32 -57.72 -9.85
C GLY A 67 -22.16 -58.49 -8.82
N LEU A 68 -21.92 -58.26 -7.53
CA LEU A 68 -22.71 -58.91 -6.47
C LEU A 68 -24.14 -58.38 -6.41
N SER A 69 -25.06 -59.23 -5.97
CA SER A 69 -26.43 -58.80 -5.67
C SER A 69 -26.43 -57.79 -4.52
N TRP A 70 -27.40 -56.89 -4.48
CA TRP A 70 -27.50 -55.88 -3.42
C TRP A 70 -27.55 -56.47 -2.00
N ALA A 71 -28.14 -57.66 -1.84
CA ALA A 71 -28.13 -58.39 -0.57
C ALA A 71 -26.72 -58.86 -0.15
N ALA A 72 -25.90 -59.27 -1.10
CA ALA A 72 -24.50 -59.64 -0.87
C ALA A 72 -23.62 -58.41 -0.64
N VAL A 73 -23.86 -57.31 -1.36
CA VAL A 73 -23.19 -56.01 -1.14
C VAL A 73 -23.45 -55.50 0.29
N ALA A 74 -24.70 -55.56 0.75
CA ALA A 74 -25.05 -55.21 2.13
C ALA A 74 -24.36 -56.11 3.16
N ALA A 75 -24.24 -57.42 2.87
CA ALA A 75 -23.50 -58.34 3.73
C ALA A 75 -22.00 -57.99 3.82
N VAL A 76 -21.36 -57.62 2.71
CA VAL A 76 -19.95 -57.19 2.69
C VAL A 76 -19.75 -55.88 3.48
N GLY A 77 -20.64 -54.90 3.32
CA GLY A 77 -20.61 -53.67 4.10
C GLY A 77 -20.74 -53.93 5.60
N LYS A 78 -21.67 -54.82 5.97
CA LYS A 78 -21.87 -55.24 7.37
C LYS A 78 -20.67 -55.99 7.95
N ILE A 79 -20.05 -56.90 7.17
CA ILE A 79 -18.81 -57.57 7.57
C ILE A 79 -17.73 -56.52 7.82
N ALA A 80 -17.52 -55.57 6.90
CA ALA A 80 -16.51 -54.53 7.05
C ALA A 80 -16.74 -53.65 8.30
N GLU A 81 -17.99 -53.33 8.63
CA GLU A 81 -18.34 -52.57 9.83
C GLU A 81 -18.04 -53.34 11.11
N GLU A 82 -18.54 -54.57 11.22
CA GLU A 82 -18.31 -55.44 12.38
C GLU A 82 -16.82 -55.75 12.56
N LEU A 83 -16.10 -55.96 11.46
CA LEU A 83 -14.65 -56.21 11.46
C LEU A 83 -13.88 -55.07 12.14
N LEU A 84 -14.23 -53.82 11.80
CA LEU A 84 -13.52 -52.65 12.31
C LEU A 84 -13.78 -52.39 13.79
N GLU A 85 -14.93 -52.83 14.31
CA GLU A 85 -15.28 -52.70 15.71
C GLU A 85 -14.72 -53.85 16.56
N GLU A 86 -14.90 -55.10 16.12
CA GLU A 86 -14.54 -56.30 16.88
C GLU A 86 -13.04 -56.56 16.91
N MET A 87 -12.27 -56.04 15.94
CA MET A 87 -10.82 -56.29 15.88
C MET A 87 -9.99 -55.33 16.70
N LYS A 88 -10.57 -54.29 17.31
CA LYS A 88 -9.81 -53.29 18.06
C LYS A 88 -9.06 -53.94 19.22
N GLY A 89 -7.74 -53.74 19.26
CA GLY A 89 -6.88 -54.27 20.32
C GLY A 89 -6.53 -55.76 20.19
N LEU A 90 -6.96 -56.44 19.13
CA LEU A 90 -6.59 -57.84 18.87
C LEU A 90 -5.23 -57.96 18.19
N THR A 91 -4.60 -59.13 18.35
CA THR A 91 -3.43 -59.51 17.55
C THR A 91 -3.84 -59.90 16.12
N ILE A 92 -2.91 -59.89 15.17
CA ILE A 92 -3.19 -60.26 13.75
C ILE A 92 -3.81 -61.66 13.67
N SER A 93 -3.28 -62.64 14.41
CA SER A 93 -3.78 -64.02 14.38
C SER A 93 -5.22 -64.13 14.88
N GLN A 94 -5.56 -63.43 15.96
CA GLN A 94 -6.94 -63.38 16.49
C GLN A 94 -7.88 -62.65 15.54
N ALA A 95 -7.41 -61.56 14.92
CA ALA A 95 -8.17 -60.83 13.91
C ALA A 95 -8.43 -61.69 12.66
N LEU A 96 -7.47 -62.49 12.21
CA LEU A 96 -7.69 -63.42 11.08
C LEU A 96 -8.74 -64.49 11.41
N GLN A 97 -8.76 -64.99 12.65
CA GLN A 97 -9.77 -65.95 13.10
C GLN A 97 -11.17 -65.34 13.11
N VAL A 98 -11.34 -64.15 13.69
CA VAL A 98 -12.62 -63.42 13.69
C VAL A 98 -13.08 -63.11 12.25
N PHE A 99 -12.17 -62.73 11.34
CA PHE A 99 -12.51 -62.53 9.94
C PHE A 99 -13.01 -63.82 9.28
N GLN A 100 -12.31 -64.93 9.48
CA GLN A 100 -12.67 -66.22 8.92
C GLN A 100 -14.06 -66.66 9.39
N ASP A 101 -14.35 -66.54 10.68
CA ASP A 101 -15.64 -66.88 11.27
C ASP A 101 -16.79 -66.05 10.66
N LYS A 102 -16.56 -64.74 10.44
CA LYS A 102 -17.54 -63.82 9.85
C LYS A 102 -17.79 -64.09 8.36
N VAL A 103 -16.74 -64.42 7.60
CA VAL A 103 -16.87 -64.79 6.19
C VAL A 103 -17.61 -66.12 6.05
N SER A 104 -17.30 -67.12 6.88
CA SER A 104 -18.00 -68.41 6.91
C SER A 104 -19.48 -68.27 7.29
N ALA A 105 -19.81 -67.39 8.25
CA ALA A 105 -21.20 -67.11 8.63
C ALA A 105 -22.01 -66.45 7.50
N CYS A 106 -21.35 -65.69 6.62
CA CYS A 106 -21.98 -64.98 5.51
C CYS A 106 -21.87 -65.71 4.16
N GLU A 107 -21.10 -66.80 4.09
CA GLU A 107 -20.89 -67.63 2.90
C GLU A 107 -22.16 -67.95 2.10
N PRO A 108 -23.31 -68.35 2.70
CA PRO A 108 -24.52 -68.65 1.92
C PRO A 108 -25.07 -67.44 1.14
N LYS A 109 -24.85 -66.22 1.63
CA LYS A 109 -25.25 -64.97 0.97
C LYS A 109 -24.21 -64.49 -0.05
N LEU A 110 -22.99 -64.98 0.06
CA LEU A 110 -21.84 -64.60 -0.77
C LEU A 110 -21.59 -65.55 -1.94
N ARG A 111 -22.34 -66.66 -2.07
CA ARG A 111 -22.18 -67.68 -3.13
C ARG A 111 -22.01 -67.18 -4.58
N PRO A 112 -22.57 -66.03 -5.01
CA PRO A 112 -22.28 -65.49 -6.34
C PRO A 112 -20.81 -65.05 -6.51
N LEU A 113 -20.11 -64.76 -5.42
CA LEU A 113 -18.68 -64.50 -5.37
C LEU A 113 -17.92 -65.77 -4.94
N LYS A 114 -16.77 -66.04 -5.55
CA LYS A 114 -15.81 -66.99 -4.94
C LYS A 114 -15.33 -66.38 -3.62
N PRO A 115 -15.52 -67.03 -2.45
CA PRO A 115 -15.13 -66.47 -1.14
C PRO A 115 -13.67 -66.01 -1.10
N GLY A 116 -12.79 -66.68 -1.85
CA GLY A 116 -11.39 -66.29 -2.01
C GLY A 116 -11.17 -64.86 -2.53
N ILE A 117 -12.04 -64.32 -3.39
CA ILE A 117 -11.92 -62.95 -3.92
C ILE A 117 -12.18 -61.91 -2.81
N LEU A 118 -13.09 -62.21 -1.89
CA LEU A 118 -13.37 -61.35 -0.74
C LEU A 118 -12.23 -61.43 0.28
N CYS A 119 -11.72 -62.64 0.53
CA CYS A 119 -10.55 -62.85 1.38
C CYS A 119 -9.34 -62.10 0.82
N ASP A 120 -9.03 -62.23 -0.46
CA ASP A 120 -7.93 -61.53 -1.12
C ASP A 120 -8.07 -60.01 -0.99
N TYR A 121 -9.29 -59.48 -1.11
CA TYR A 121 -9.55 -58.06 -0.94
C TYR A 121 -9.21 -57.58 0.48
N PHE A 122 -9.78 -58.20 1.51
CA PHE A 122 -9.53 -57.79 2.90
C PHE A 122 -8.07 -58.03 3.31
N LEU A 123 -7.46 -59.12 2.84
CA LEU A 123 -6.06 -59.43 3.11
C LEU A 123 -5.13 -58.37 2.52
N ASN A 124 -5.36 -57.95 1.27
CA ASN A 124 -4.53 -56.98 0.58
C ASN A 124 -4.82 -55.51 0.93
N THR A 125 -5.97 -55.22 1.55
CA THR A 125 -6.36 -53.85 1.93
C THR A 125 -6.22 -53.64 3.44
N TYR A 126 -7.06 -54.29 4.23
CA TYR A 126 -7.12 -54.11 5.67
C TYR A 126 -5.96 -54.79 6.39
N PHE A 127 -5.77 -56.10 6.18
CA PHE A 127 -4.76 -56.86 6.94
C PHE A 127 -3.32 -56.51 6.57
N LYS A 128 -3.07 -56.16 5.30
CA LYS A 128 -1.77 -55.62 4.86
C LYS A 128 -1.32 -54.41 5.69
N HIS A 129 -2.26 -53.60 6.16
CA HIS A 129 -2.01 -52.41 6.97
C HIS A 129 -2.61 -52.53 8.38
N PHE A 130 -2.74 -53.76 8.90
CA PHE A 130 -3.44 -54.04 10.16
C PHE A 130 -2.94 -53.18 11.33
N HIS A 131 -1.62 -53.11 11.54
CA HIS A 131 -1.04 -52.32 12.63
C HIS A 131 -1.32 -50.82 12.52
N LEU A 132 -1.40 -50.28 11.30
CA LEU A 132 -1.75 -48.88 11.07
C LEU A 132 -3.22 -48.61 11.43
N TYR A 133 -4.12 -49.50 11.01
CA TYR A 133 -5.53 -49.41 11.37
C TYR A 133 -5.73 -49.61 12.88
N GLN A 134 -5.04 -50.55 13.52
CA GLN A 134 -5.07 -50.72 14.98
C GLN A 134 -4.62 -49.46 15.71
N PHE A 135 -3.53 -48.84 15.27
CA PHE A 135 -3.03 -47.60 15.86
C PHE A 135 -4.06 -46.47 15.77
N LEU A 136 -4.68 -46.29 14.60
CA LEU A 136 -5.65 -45.22 14.35
C LEU A 136 -7.02 -45.48 15.00
N LEU A 137 -7.44 -46.75 15.09
CA LEU A 137 -8.75 -47.14 15.64
C LEU A 137 -8.73 -47.26 17.17
N CYS A 138 -7.60 -47.61 17.78
CA CYS A 138 -7.50 -47.82 19.23
C CYS A 138 -7.01 -46.60 20.01
N ARG A 139 -6.26 -45.68 19.38
CA ARG A 139 -5.74 -44.49 20.08
C ARG A 139 -6.60 -43.27 19.77
N ARG A 140 -7.08 -42.59 20.81
CA ARG A 140 -7.61 -41.21 20.67
C ARG A 140 -6.42 -40.28 20.45
N ARG A 141 -6.44 -39.48 19.36
CA ARG A 141 -5.41 -38.45 19.14
C ARG A 141 -5.60 -37.34 20.17
N THR A 142 -4.55 -37.02 20.92
CA THR A 142 -4.45 -35.76 21.65
C THR A 142 -4.07 -34.68 20.64
N VAL A 143 -5.07 -34.00 20.08
CA VAL A 143 -4.84 -32.88 19.18
C VAL A 143 -4.30 -31.72 20.02
N GLN A 144 -2.99 -31.49 20.01
CA GLN A 144 -2.40 -30.25 20.53
C GLN A 144 -2.62 -29.16 19.48
N GLN A 145 -3.66 -28.35 19.66
CA GLN A 145 -3.96 -27.20 18.81
C GLN A 145 -3.42 -25.92 19.45
N SER A 146 -2.67 -25.13 18.67
CA SER A 146 -2.50 -23.70 18.90
C SER A 146 -3.50 -22.95 18.03
N TYR A 147 -4.45 -22.26 18.64
CA TYR A 147 -5.33 -21.34 17.93
C TYR A 147 -4.71 -19.94 17.93
N ALA A 148 -4.64 -19.31 16.77
CA ALA A 148 -4.38 -17.88 16.65
C ALA A 148 -5.57 -17.25 15.94
N THR A 149 -6.30 -16.38 16.65
CA THR A 149 -7.36 -15.58 16.05
C THR A 149 -6.70 -14.50 15.20
N LEU A 150 -6.77 -14.64 13.88
CA LEU A 150 -6.30 -13.62 12.95
C LEU A 150 -7.47 -12.69 12.64
N GLU A 151 -7.48 -11.51 13.25
CA GLU A 151 -8.38 -10.44 12.86
C GLU A 151 -7.88 -9.84 11.54
N VAL A 152 -8.61 -10.10 10.46
CA VAL A 152 -8.31 -9.52 9.14
C VAL A 152 -9.09 -8.21 9.04
N CYS A 153 -8.41 -7.08 9.25
CA CYS A 153 -9.01 -5.77 9.04
C CYS A 153 -9.22 -5.55 7.53
N MET A 154 -10.45 -5.18 7.15
CA MET A 154 -10.72 -4.74 5.79
C MET A 154 -10.19 -3.33 5.58
N PRO A 155 -9.58 -3.02 4.42
CA PRO A 155 -9.24 -1.65 4.06
C PRO A 155 -10.49 -0.76 4.14
N PRO A 156 -10.36 0.51 4.59
CA PRO A 156 -11.47 1.44 4.57
C PRO A 156 -12.02 1.57 3.14
N HIS A 157 -13.34 1.68 3.02
CA HIS A 157 -14.00 1.83 1.72
C HIS A 157 -13.49 3.11 1.04
N PRO A 158 -13.12 3.06 -0.24
CA PRO A 158 -12.66 4.25 -0.95
C PRO A 158 -13.79 5.29 -0.97
N LEU A 159 -13.41 6.55 -0.77
CA LEU A 159 -14.34 7.67 -0.85
C LEU A 159 -14.90 7.79 -2.29
N PRO A 160 -16.11 8.37 -2.46
CA PRO A 160 -16.65 8.65 -3.78
C PRO A 160 -15.69 9.51 -4.62
N LEU A 161 -15.62 9.25 -5.93
CA LEU A 161 -14.75 9.98 -6.86
C LEU A 161 -15.06 11.48 -6.94
N GLU A 162 -16.27 11.89 -6.55
CA GLU A 162 -16.71 13.28 -6.42
C GLU A 162 -15.90 14.07 -5.38
N VAL A 163 -15.33 13.37 -4.38
CA VAL A 163 -14.44 13.95 -3.36
C VAL A 163 -12.99 14.00 -3.87
N GLY A 164 -12.69 13.31 -4.97
CA GLY A 164 -11.38 13.30 -5.59
C GLY A 164 -11.05 14.63 -6.26
N ILE A 165 -9.78 15.01 -6.20
CA ILE A 165 -9.25 16.11 -7.02
C ILE A 165 -8.75 15.49 -8.32
N ASP A 166 -9.07 16.12 -9.44
CA ASP A 166 -8.54 15.69 -10.73
C ASP A 166 -7.00 15.76 -10.73
N VAL A 167 -6.35 14.75 -11.30
CA VAL A 167 -4.89 14.60 -11.27
C VAL A 167 -4.20 15.77 -11.95
N GLU A 168 -4.79 16.34 -13.00
CA GLU A 168 -4.23 17.50 -13.70
C GLU A 168 -4.38 18.76 -12.87
N VAL A 169 -5.49 18.92 -12.16
CA VAL A 169 -5.73 20.03 -11.22
C VAL A 169 -4.76 19.96 -10.05
N GLU A 170 -4.56 18.79 -9.45
CA GLU A 170 -3.60 18.62 -8.35
C GLU A 170 -2.17 18.91 -8.80
N LYS A 171 -1.75 18.36 -9.94
CA LYS A 171 -0.42 18.62 -10.52
C LYS A 171 -0.20 20.09 -10.82
N HIS A 172 -1.22 20.76 -11.36
CA HIS A 172 -1.19 22.20 -11.61
C HIS A 172 -1.03 23.00 -10.30
N GLN A 173 -1.80 22.66 -9.26
CA GLN A 173 -1.69 23.28 -7.94
C GLN A 173 -0.30 23.07 -7.32
N GLN A 174 0.27 21.86 -7.43
CA GLN A 174 1.62 21.56 -6.96
C GLN A 174 2.68 22.41 -7.67
N GLN A 175 2.57 22.62 -8.99
CA GLN A 175 3.48 23.48 -9.75
C GLN A 175 3.40 24.95 -9.31
N ILE A 176 2.18 25.47 -9.11
CA ILE A 176 1.98 26.85 -8.61
C ILE A 176 2.56 27.00 -7.20
N ALA A 177 2.35 26.02 -6.32
CA ALA A 177 2.87 26.02 -4.97
C ALA A 177 4.41 26.01 -4.97
N ALA A 178 5.03 25.19 -5.82
CA ALA A 178 6.48 25.12 -5.96
C ALA A 178 7.09 26.46 -6.42
N LEU A 179 6.50 27.12 -7.43
CA LEU A 179 6.96 28.44 -7.88
C LEU A 179 6.79 29.52 -6.79
N SER A 180 5.69 29.48 -6.04
CA SER A 180 5.43 30.42 -4.95
C SER A 180 6.40 30.24 -3.78
N ALA A 181 6.77 28.99 -3.49
CA ALA A 181 7.80 28.66 -2.51
C ALA A 181 9.18 29.15 -2.98
N ALA A 182 9.53 28.94 -4.25
CA ALA A 182 10.79 29.44 -4.83
C ALA A 182 10.89 30.97 -4.78
N GLU A 183 9.81 31.70 -5.11
CA GLU A 183 9.75 33.17 -4.98
C GLU A 183 10.03 33.62 -3.54
N THR A 184 9.39 32.97 -2.57
CA THR A 184 9.56 33.27 -1.14
C THR A 184 10.99 32.97 -0.68
N GLN A 185 11.56 31.85 -1.16
CA GLN A 185 12.95 31.49 -0.86
C GLN A 185 13.93 32.52 -1.41
N LYS A 186 13.73 33.02 -2.63
CA LYS A 186 14.60 34.06 -3.21
C LYS A 186 14.56 35.36 -2.39
N ARG A 187 13.38 35.79 -1.94
CA ARG A 187 13.24 36.97 -1.07
C ARG A 187 13.95 36.80 0.27
N THR A 188 13.81 35.63 0.89
CA THR A 188 14.46 35.36 2.19
C THR A 188 15.98 35.29 2.05
N ASN A 189 16.50 34.69 0.98
CA ASN A 189 17.93 34.63 0.69
C ASN A 189 18.55 36.04 0.55
N VAL A 190 17.90 36.95 -0.17
CA VAL A 190 18.38 38.34 -0.32
C VAL A 190 18.38 39.08 1.02
N LEU A 191 17.31 38.94 1.79
CA LEU A 191 17.22 39.56 3.11
C LEU A 191 18.32 39.05 4.05
N HIS A 192 18.61 37.75 3.99
CA HIS A 192 19.68 37.12 4.76
C HIS A 192 21.06 37.63 4.33
N LEU A 193 21.35 37.61 3.02
CA LEU A 193 22.61 38.10 2.46
C LEU A 193 22.84 39.57 2.82
N ARG A 194 21.80 40.41 2.73
CA ARG A 194 21.88 41.82 3.12
C ARG A 194 22.24 41.99 4.60
N LYS A 195 21.74 41.14 5.49
CA LYS A 195 22.09 41.17 6.91
C LYS A 195 23.55 40.73 7.12
N MET A 196 23.98 39.68 6.44
CA MET A 196 25.36 39.20 6.50
C MET A 196 26.36 40.26 6.06
N LEU A 197 26.17 40.84 4.87
CA LEU A 197 27.06 41.87 4.33
C LEU A 197 27.15 43.10 5.24
N ARG A 198 26.05 43.47 5.90
CA ARG A 198 26.07 44.56 6.89
C ARG A 198 26.84 44.19 8.15
N ALA A 199 26.67 42.98 8.67
CA ALA A 199 27.43 42.51 9.84
C ALA A 199 28.93 42.40 9.55
N GLU A 200 29.30 41.95 8.36
CA GLU A 200 30.69 41.92 7.90
C GLU A 200 31.28 43.32 7.79
N LYS A 201 30.55 44.26 7.17
CA LYS A 201 30.89 45.69 7.13
C LYS A 201 31.15 46.24 8.53
N ASP A 202 30.24 46.00 9.46
CA ASP A 202 30.36 46.49 10.84
C ASP A 202 31.60 45.89 11.53
N THR A 203 31.92 44.62 11.26
CA THR A 203 33.14 43.96 11.78
C THR A 203 34.41 44.57 11.20
N ILE A 204 34.42 44.90 9.90
CA ILE A 204 35.57 45.54 9.24
C ILE A 204 35.74 46.96 9.78
N LEU A 205 34.66 47.72 9.88
CA LEU A 205 34.68 49.09 10.40
C LEU A 205 35.16 49.12 11.86
N GLU A 206 34.73 48.18 12.71
CA GLU A 206 35.21 48.05 14.08
C GLU A 206 36.74 47.86 14.15
N LYS A 207 37.31 47.05 13.24
CA LYS A 207 38.77 46.89 13.14
C LYS A 207 39.46 48.17 12.71
N VAL A 208 38.85 48.92 11.78
CA VAL A 208 39.36 50.23 11.32
C VAL A 208 39.31 51.25 12.46
N TYR A 209 38.23 51.28 13.24
CA TYR A 209 38.08 52.17 14.38
C TYR A 209 39.02 51.83 15.54
N LYS A 210 39.29 50.55 15.82
CA LYS A 210 40.28 50.16 16.84
C LYS A 210 41.70 50.66 16.55
N LYS A 211 42.07 50.87 15.28
CA LYS A 211 43.35 51.48 14.91
C LYS A 211 43.46 52.94 15.40
N LEU A 212 42.35 53.59 15.74
CA LEU A 212 42.31 54.95 16.31
C LEU A 212 42.42 54.96 17.84
N GLU A 213 42.19 53.84 18.52
CA GLU A 213 42.16 53.76 19.99
C GLU A 213 43.55 53.58 20.62
N ASP A 214 44.61 53.38 19.82
CA ASP A 214 45.97 53.25 20.33
C ASP A 214 46.49 54.60 20.89
N PRO A 215 46.70 54.73 22.22
CA PRO A 215 47.03 56.01 22.87
C PRO A 215 48.47 56.48 22.63
N SER A 216 49.26 55.74 21.84
CA SER A 216 50.69 55.98 21.65
C SER A 216 51.03 56.80 20.40
N GLU A 217 50.09 57.02 19.48
CA GLU A 217 50.35 57.67 18.19
C GLU A 217 49.52 58.94 17.99
N LYS A 218 50.19 60.01 17.55
CA LYS A 218 49.52 61.26 17.17
C LYS A 218 48.74 61.05 15.86
N LEU A 219 47.50 61.54 15.83
CA LEU A 219 46.63 61.46 14.67
C LEU A 219 47.06 62.50 13.61
N ASP A 220 47.92 62.08 12.70
CA ASP A 220 48.35 62.91 11.58
C ASP A 220 47.27 62.99 10.49
N ARG A 221 47.24 64.11 9.75
CA ARG A 221 46.24 64.37 8.69
C ARG A 221 46.21 63.26 7.63
N GLU A 222 47.38 62.78 7.21
CA GLU A 222 47.51 61.71 6.20
C GLU A 222 46.91 60.37 6.68
N ARG A 223 46.99 60.09 8.00
CA ARG A 223 46.38 58.91 8.61
C ARG A 223 44.86 59.02 8.69
N LEU A 224 44.35 60.21 8.95
CA LEU A 224 42.91 60.46 8.92
C LEU A 224 42.35 60.33 7.50
N GLU A 225 43.04 60.88 6.50
CA GLU A 225 42.65 60.78 5.09
C GLU A 225 42.60 59.31 4.64
N THR A 226 43.63 58.51 4.94
CA THR A 226 43.64 57.07 4.64
C THR A 226 42.52 56.31 5.33
N LEU A 227 42.25 56.56 6.62
CA LEU A 227 41.12 55.93 7.33
C LEU A 227 39.76 56.29 6.73
N VAL A 228 39.56 57.55 6.35
CA VAL A 228 38.33 57.99 5.68
C VAL A 228 38.18 57.30 4.33
N GLU A 229 39.26 57.15 3.57
CA GLU A 229 39.26 56.37 2.32
C GLU A 229 38.93 54.89 2.57
N GLU A 230 39.44 54.26 3.64
CA GLU A 230 39.09 52.88 4.01
C GLU A 230 37.60 52.74 4.33
N VAL A 231 37.03 53.66 5.12
CA VAL A 231 35.61 53.65 5.50
C VAL A 231 34.71 53.85 4.27
N ILE A 232 35.04 54.82 3.41
CA ILE A 232 34.29 55.09 2.18
C ILE A 232 34.35 53.88 1.26
N ARG A 233 35.54 53.27 1.10
CA ARG A 233 35.72 52.07 0.28
C ARG A 233 34.86 50.91 0.79
N VAL A 234 34.89 50.62 2.08
CA VAL A 234 34.10 49.54 2.69
C VAL A 234 32.60 49.78 2.56
N GLU A 235 32.11 51.01 2.79
CA GLU A 235 30.69 51.34 2.60
C GLU A 235 30.27 51.26 1.12
N ALA A 236 31.13 51.70 0.19
CA ALA A 236 30.88 51.65 -1.25
C ALA A 236 30.84 50.21 -1.77
N GLU A 237 31.81 49.37 -1.40
CA GLU A 237 31.88 47.96 -1.76
C GLU A 237 30.67 47.18 -1.23
N THR A 238 30.36 47.33 0.07
CA THR A 238 29.19 46.68 0.69
C THR A 238 27.88 47.09 -0.01
N THR A 239 27.75 48.38 -0.32
CA THR A 239 26.54 48.91 -0.99
C THR A 239 26.43 48.36 -2.41
N ARG A 240 27.54 48.30 -3.16
CA ARG A 240 27.59 47.73 -4.51
C ARG A 240 27.15 46.26 -4.49
N GLU A 241 27.66 45.47 -3.56
CA GLU A 241 27.33 44.04 -3.45
C GLU A 241 25.86 43.80 -3.07
N ILE A 242 25.32 44.59 -2.13
CA ILE A 242 23.90 44.53 -1.78
C ILE A 242 23.04 44.84 -3.00
N PHE A 243 23.35 45.92 -3.75
CA PHE A 243 22.57 46.27 -4.92
C PHE A 243 22.67 45.21 -6.02
N GLN A 244 23.86 44.68 -6.27
CA GLN A 244 24.06 43.62 -7.26
C GLN A 244 23.22 42.38 -6.92
N ALA A 245 23.18 41.98 -5.64
CA ALA A 245 22.35 40.87 -5.19
C ALA A 245 20.85 41.16 -5.25
N GLU A 246 20.42 42.39 -4.90
CA GLU A 246 19.02 42.81 -5.01
C GLU A 246 18.55 42.79 -6.47
N ILE A 247 19.34 43.35 -7.38
CA ILE A 247 19.05 43.38 -8.82
C ILE A 247 18.94 41.95 -9.37
N GLN A 248 19.93 41.11 -9.12
CA GLN A 248 19.93 39.72 -9.59
C GLN A 248 18.68 38.97 -9.10
N ALA A 249 18.36 39.09 -7.82
CA ALA A 249 17.18 38.42 -7.28
C ALA A 249 15.86 39.01 -7.79
N THR A 250 15.79 40.31 -8.11
CA THR A 250 14.59 40.88 -8.72
C THR A 250 14.32 40.27 -10.09
N PHE A 251 15.35 40.07 -10.93
CA PHE A 251 15.19 39.39 -12.22
C PHE A 251 14.71 37.95 -12.04
N GLU A 252 15.33 37.19 -11.14
CA GLU A 252 14.93 35.81 -10.87
C GLU A 252 13.49 35.71 -10.33
N ILE A 253 13.09 36.63 -9.45
CA ILE A 253 11.71 36.69 -8.92
C ILE A 253 10.71 37.03 -10.04
N LEU A 254 11.06 37.97 -10.92
CA LEU A 254 10.21 38.35 -12.05
C LEU A 254 10.04 37.18 -13.03
N GLU A 255 11.11 36.42 -13.28
CA GLU A 255 11.05 35.21 -14.09
C GLU A 255 10.12 34.16 -13.47
N LEU A 256 10.24 33.89 -12.16
CA LEU A 256 9.36 32.96 -11.44
C LEU A 256 7.89 33.42 -11.49
N ARG A 257 7.64 34.72 -11.35
CA ARG A 257 6.30 35.32 -11.46
C ARG A 257 5.74 35.19 -12.87
N LEU A 258 6.57 35.41 -13.89
CA LEU A 258 6.18 35.22 -15.28
C LEU A 258 5.80 33.76 -15.54
N GLN A 259 6.63 32.81 -15.12
CA GLN A 259 6.32 31.37 -15.23
C GLN A 259 5.01 31.02 -14.52
N LYS A 260 4.77 31.56 -13.33
CA LYS A 260 3.53 31.36 -12.57
C LYS A 260 2.30 31.93 -13.31
N LYS A 261 2.42 33.12 -13.91
CA LYS A 261 1.34 33.73 -14.72
C LYS A 261 1.07 32.94 -15.99
N MET A 262 2.11 32.48 -16.68
CA MET A 262 1.97 31.61 -17.86
C MET A 262 1.30 30.28 -17.54
N LEU A 263 1.57 29.71 -16.36
CA LEU A 263 0.88 28.50 -15.89
C LEU A 263 -0.58 28.81 -15.54
N ALA A 264 -0.87 29.94 -14.88
CA ALA A 264 -2.24 30.32 -14.54
C ALA A 264 -3.14 30.51 -15.77
N LEU A 265 -2.59 30.96 -16.90
CA LEU A 265 -3.31 31.03 -18.18
C LEU A 265 -3.67 29.64 -18.75
N LYS A 266 -3.02 28.57 -18.27
CA LYS A 266 -3.24 27.18 -18.67
C LYS A 266 -4.04 26.39 -17.63
N THR A 267 -4.85 27.06 -16.82
CA THR A 267 -5.70 26.39 -15.82
C THR A 267 -6.54 25.29 -16.47
N PRO A 268 -6.42 24.02 -16.03
CA PRO A 268 -7.30 22.95 -16.49
C PRO A 268 -8.74 23.29 -16.07
N VAL A 269 -9.63 23.45 -17.04
CA VAL A 269 -11.05 23.72 -16.77
C VAL A 269 -11.70 22.40 -16.33
N PRO A 270 -12.28 22.31 -15.12
CA PRO A 270 -12.98 21.11 -14.70
C PRO A 270 -14.31 21.00 -15.45
N ASN A 271 -14.47 19.95 -16.26
CA ASN A 271 -15.74 19.43 -16.77
C ASN A 271 -16.74 20.49 -17.28
N LEU A 272 -16.54 20.98 -18.51
CA LEU A 272 -17.63 21.58 -19.27
C LEU A 272 -18.56 20.46 -19.82
N PRO A 273 -19.89 20.54 -19.63
CA PRO A 273 -20.82 19.66 -20.32
C PRO A 273 -20.69 19.87 -21.85
N PRO A 274 -20.97 18.85 -22.69
CA PRO A 274 -20.81 18.97 -24.13
C PRO A 274 -21.89 19.91 -24.69
N LEU A 275 -21.55 21.18 -24.90
CA LEU A 275 -22.47 22.18 -25.45
C LEU A 275 -21.79 23.00 -26.56
N VAL A 276 -22.23 22.74 -27.80
CA VAL A 276 -22.07 23.46 -29.08
C VAL A 276 -20.77 24.30 -29.27
N PRO A 277 -19.82 23.82 -30.11
CA PRO A 277 -18.42 24.29 -30.09
C PRO A 277 -18.15 25.70 -30.66
N ALA A 278 -18.98 26.23 -31.56
CA ALA A 278 -18.52 27.35 -32.40
C ALA A 278 -18.58 28.77 -31.77
N ARG A 279 -19.38 29.00 -30.71
CA ARG A 279 -19.54 30.35 -30.09
C ARG A 279 -18.81 30.52 -28.77
N LEU A 280 -18.52 29.42 -28.07
CA LEU A 280 -17.78 29.44 -26.82
C LEU A 280 -16.27 29.50 -27.07
N GLU A 281 -15.75 28.82 -28.10
CA GLU A 281 -14.33 28.88 -28.45
C GLU A 281 -13.88 30.32 -28.74
N THR A 282 -14.67 31.09 -29.51
CA THR A 282 -14.34 32.48 -29.80
C THR A 282 -14.40 33.37 -28.56
N LEU A 283 -15.38 33.16 -27.68
CA LEU A 283 -15.50 33.92 -26.43
C LEU A 283 -14.42 33.53 -25.41
N VAL A 284 -14.04 32.26 -25.33
CA VAL A 284 -12.96 31.76 -24.47
C VAL A 284 -11.62 32.27 -24.98
N GLU A 285 -11.36 32.23 -26.29
CA GLU A 285 -10.15 32.83 -26.87
C GLU A 285 -10.10 34.34 -26.68
N GLU A 286 -11.22 35.04 -26.80
CA GLU A 286 -11.29 36.49 -26.58
C GLU A 286 -11.11 36.85 -25.10
N VAL A 287 -11.69 36.08 -24.16
CA VAL A 287 -11.46 36.22 -22.73
C VAL A 287 -10.02 35.92 -22.35
N ILE A 288 -9.42 34.83 -22.88
CA ILE A 288 -8.01 34.49 -22.65
C ILE A 288 -7.11 35.60 -23.21
N ARG A 289 -7.41 36.15 -24.38
CA ARG A 289 -6.65 37.25 -24.98
C ARG A 289 -6.73 38.51 -24.13
N VAL A 290 -7.93 38.91 -23.70
CA VAL A 290 -8.14 40.08 -22.85
C VAL A 290 -7.45 39.90 -21.50
N GLU A 291 -7.56 38.73 -20.86
CA GLU A 291 -6.82 38.46 -19.62
C GLU A 291 -5.30 38.44 -19.83
N ALA A 292 -4.82 37.90 -20.95
CA ALA A 292 -3.40 37.92 -21.29
C ALA A 292 -2.87 39.35 -21.52
N GLU A 293 -3.64 40.21 -22.18
CA GLU A 293 -3.29 41.63 -22.38
C GLU A 293 -3.30 42.38 -21.05
N THR A 294 -4.36 42.22 -20.24
CA THR A 294 -4.46 42.87 -18.93
C THR A 294 -3.34 42.43 -17.99
N THR A 295 -3.01 41.13 -17.98
CA THR A 295 -1.91 40.61 -17.15
C THR A 295 -0.53 41.08 -17.63
N ARG A 296 -0.34 41.24 -18.94
CA ARG A 296 0.87 41.83 -19.52
C ARG A 296 1.04 43.28 -19.08
N GLU A 297 -0.02 44.08 -19.15
CA GLU A 297 0.01 45.49 -18.72
C GLU A 297 0.33 45.61 -17.22
N ILE A 298 -0.32 44.80 -16.37
CA ILE A 298 -0.04 44.76 -14.93
C ILE A 298 1.42 44.39 -14.65
N PHE A 299 1.94 43.37 -15.33
CA PHE A 299 3.33 42.94 -15.15
C PHE A 299 4.33 44.02 -15.62
N GLN A 300 4.02 44.70 -16.72
CA GLN A 300 4.84 45.81 -17.21
C GLN A 300 4.84 46.99 -16.23
N ALA A 301 3.69 47.30 -15.63
CA ALA A 301 3.59 48.29 -14.56
C ALA A 301 4.36 47.89 -13.29
N GLU A 302 4.31 46.61 -12.89
CA GLU A 302 5.09 46.11 -11.75
C GLU A 302 6.60 46.23 -11.99
N ILE A 303 7.08 45.86 -13.18
CA ILE A 303 8.50 46.03 -13.56
C ILE A 303 8.89 47.50 -13.45
N GLN A 304 8.12 48.39 -14.06
CA GLN A 304 8.38 49.82 -14.05
C GLN A 304 8.45 50.37 -12.61
N ALA A 305 7.47 50.01 -11.77
CA ALA A 305 7.46 50.41 -10.37
C ALA A 305 8.67 49.89 -9.58
N THR A 306 9.10 48.64 -9.83
CA THR A 306 10.30 48.11 -9.16
C THR A 306 11.58 48.86 -9.56
N PHE A 307 11.69 49.26 -10.83
CA PHE A 307 12.83 50.05 -11.31
C PHE A 307 12.85 51.43 -10.65
N GLU A 308 11.72 52.13 -10.62
CA GLU A 308 11.59 53.44 -9.97
C GLU A 308 11.93 53.40 -8.47
N ILE A 309 11.50 52.35 -7.76
CA ILE A 309 11.84 52.15 -6.34
C ILE A 309 13.35 51.96 -6.15
N LEU A 310 14.00 51.18 -7.01
CA LEU A 310 15.45 50.99 -6.96
C LEU A 310 16.20 52.29 -7.26
N GLU A 311 15.74 53.05 -8.24
CA GLU A 311 16.31 54.35 -8.60
C GLU A 311 16.18 55.36 -7.45
N LEU A 312 15.01 55.47 -6.83
CA LEU A 312 14.79 56.32 -5.65
C LEU A 312 15.69 55.91 -4.46
N ARG A 313 15.89 54.60 -4.25
CA ARG A 313 16.82 54.10 -3.21
C ARG A 313 18.26 54.49 -3.53
N LEU A 314 18.69 54.39 -4.78
CA LEU A 314 20.00 54.81 -5.24
C LEU A 314 20.19 56.31 -4.99
N GLN A 315 19.25 57.15 -5.43
CA GLN A 315 19.29 58.60 -5.25
C GLN A 315 19.34 58.99 -3.76
N LYS A 316 18.50 58.37 -2.92
CA LYS A 316 18.51 58.60 -1.46
C LYS A 316 19.86 58.26 -0.83
N LYS A 317 20.48 57.16 -1.26
CA LYS A 317 21.81 56.75 -0.79
C LYS A 317 22.91 57.71 -1.26
N MET A 318 22.88 58.19 -2.51
CA MET A 318 23.82 59.21 -2.98
C MET A 318 23.67 60.52 -2.21
N LEU A 319 22.44 60.90 -1.86
CA LEU A 319 22.16 62.13 -1.09
C LEU A 319 22.69 62.03 0.34
N ALA A 320 22.55 60.86 0.98
CA ALA A 320 23.10 60.59 2.31
C ALA A 320 24.64 60.60 2.36
N LEU A 321 25.31 60.27 1.26
CA LEU A 321 26.77 60.38 1.13
C LEU A 321 27.23 61.85 0.93
N LYS A 322 26.33 62.76 0.55
CA LYS A 322 26.63 64.16 0.21
C LYS A 322 26.31 65.14 1.35
N THR A 323 25.62 64.70 2.40
CA THR A 323 25.33 65.54 3.58
C THR A 323 26.58 65.65 4.49
N PRO A 324 27.05 66.87 4.83
CA PRO A 324 28.15 67.03 5.78
C PRO A 324 27.74 66.59 7.18
N VAL A 325 28.71 66.03 7.93
CA VAL A 325 28.60 65.68 9.35
C VAL A 325 28.02 66.86 10.14
N PRO A 326 27.02 66.68 11.03
CA PRO A 326 26.54 67.76 11.88
C PRO A 326 27.67 68.20 12.82
N ASN A 327 27.93 69.51 12.86
CA ASN A 327 28.92 70.15 13.72
C ASN A 327 28.91 69.54 15.14
N LEU A 328 30.06 69.02 15.56
CA LEU A 328 30.35 68.71 16.96
C LEU A 328 30.16 69.99 17.81
N PRO A 329 29.47 69.92 18.96
CA PRO A 329 29.39 71.05 19.87
C PRO A 329 30.77 71.37 20.46
N PRO A 330 31.05 72.66 20.77
CA PRO A 330 32.36 73.07 21.25
C PRO A 330 32.68 72.46 22.62
N LEU A 331 33.90 71.94 22.75
CA LEU A 331 34.50 71.54 24.03
C LEU A 331 34.47 72.73 25.00
N VAL A 332 33.71 72.58 26.09
CA VAL A 332 33.77 73.49 27.24
C VAL A 332 35.10 73.22 27.96
N PRO A 333 35.93 74.24 28.22
CA PRO A 333 37.14 74.05 29.02
C PRO A 333 36.76 73.78 30.48
N ALA A 334 37.32 72.72 31.05
CA ALA A 334 37.24 72.46 32.48
C ALA A 334 38.03 73.55 33.23
N VAL A 335 37.37 74.16 34.23
CA VAL A 335 37.97 75.05 35.24
C VAL A 335 38.42 74.22 36.42
#